data_AF-A0A523Z206-F1
#
_entry.id   AF-A0A523Z206-F1
#
_cell.length_a   1.000
_cell.length_b   1.000
_cell.length_c   1.000
_cell.angle_alpha   90.00
_cell.angle_beta   90.00
_cell.angle_gamma   90.00
#
_symmetry.space_group_name_H-M   'P 1'
#
loop_
_entity.id
_entity.type
_entity.pdbx_description
1 polymer ?
#
loop_
_entity_poly.entity_id
_entity_poly.type
_entity_poly.pdbx_seq_one_letter_code
_entity_poly.pdbx_strand_id
1 'polypeptide(L)'
;MTVCVAALAKDSEAIVLVADKALTYGDNILRPAMQGESGVVKMIEIRNTRWAALFAGNPSIAEEVVRQAESFLDGDAAQADTHEGMMECLKLAYQSVREQAVIDQVLGTRLLTKEALVMRSKDMLPLPDVYFMEVAEQVRKFNVSCSLLV
;
A
#
# COMPACT_ATOMS: atom_id res chain seq x y z
N MET A 1 -3.41 8.87 14.56
CA MET A 1 -2.00 8.42 14.60
C MET A 1 -2.03 6.96 14.97
N THR A 2 -1.31 6.11 14.22
CA THR A 2 -1.27 4.66 14.42
C THR A 2 0.12 4.28 14.90
N VAL A 3 0.22 3.35 15.85
CA VAL A 3 1.50 2.91 16.42
C VAL A 3 1.58 1.39 16.35
N CYS A 4 2.58 0.93 15.60
CA CYS A 4 2.94 -0.49 15.48
C CYS A 4 4.41 -0.64 15.86
N VAL A 5 4.73 -1.64 16.68
CA VAL A 5 6.06 -1.91 17.19
C VAL A 5 6.36 -3.40 16.99
N ALA A 6 7.55 -3.67 16.45
CA ALA A 6 8.14 -5.00 16.41
C ALA A 6 9.48 -4.96 17.16
N ALA A 7 9.73 -5.96 18.00
CA ALA A 7 10.98 -6.07 18.74
C ALA A 7 11.46 -7.53 18.80
N LEU A 8 12.77 -7.72 18.67
CA LEU A 8 13.42 -8.99 18.95
C LEU A 8 13.38 -9.25 20.46
N ALA A 9 13.04 -10.48 20.84
CA ALA A 9 12.96 -10.94 22.21
C ALA A 9 13.67 -12.29 22.36
N LYS A 10 14.01 -12.65 23.60
CA LYS A 10 14.66 -13.94 23.95
C LYS A 10 15.89 -14.20 23.06
N ASP A 11 16.87 -13.31 23.12
CA ASP A 11 18.13 -13.43 22.35
C ASP A 11 17.93 -13.64 20.83
N SER A 12 16.93 -12.97 20.26
CA SER A 12 16.53 -13.07 18.84
C SER A 12 15.88 -14.39 18.42
N GLU A 13 15.41 -15.20 19.38
CA GLU A 13 14.63 -16.41 19.09
C GLU A 13 13.13 -16.11 18.86
N ALA A 14 12.67 -14.92 19.24
CA ALA A 14 11.28 -14.51 19.07
C ALA A 14 11.17 -13.07 18.58
N ILE A 15 10.10 -12.78 17.84
CA ILE A 15 9.69 -11.43 17.47
C ILE A 15 8.37 -11.14 18.18
N VAL A 16 8.31 -10.05 18.93
CA VAL A 16 7.08 -9.58 19.58
C VAL A 16 6.50 -8.44 18.76
N LEU A 17 5.25 -8.60 18.33
CA LEU A 17 4.49 -7.61 17.57
C LEU A 17 3.42 -6.98 18.47
N VAL A 18 3.35 -5.65 18.49
CA VAL A 18 2.35 -4.89 19.23
C VAL A 18 1.79 -3.81 18.32
N ALA A 19 0.45 -3.70 18.27
CA ALA A 19 -0.23 -2.64 17.54
C ALA A 19 -1.36 -2.04 18.38
N ASP A 20 -1.56 -0.73 18.26
CA ASP A 20 -2.66 -0.04 18.91
C ASP A 20 -4.01 -0.36 18.23
N LYS A 21 -5.13 -0.26 18.95
CA LYS A 21 -6.48 -0.50 18.38
C LYS A 21 -7.18 0.77 17.88
N ALA A 22 -6.53 1.93 17.96
CA ALA A 22 -7.18 3.18 17.61
C ALA A 22 -7.40 3.28 16.11
N LEU A 23 -8.62 3.63 15.70
CA LEU A 23 -8.91 4.16 14.39
C LEU A 23 -9.28 5.63 14.53
N THR A 24 -8.75 6.44 13.63
CA THR A 24 -9.11 7.85 13.52
C THR A 24 -9.90 8.03 12.23
N TYR A 25 -11.13 8.51 12.34
CA TYR A 25 -11.96 8.89 11.20
C TYR A 25 -12.01 10.41 11.09
N GLY A 26 -11.95 10.92 9.87
CA GLY A 26 -11.92 12.36 9.60
C GLY A 26 -10.54 12.83 9.15
N ASP A 27 -10.54 13.86 8.32
CA ASP A 27 -9.34 14.45 7.70
C ASP A 27 -8.81 15.64 8.50
N ASN A 28 -9.47 16.03 9.61
CA ASN A 28 -9.22 17.26 10.36
C ASN A 28 -9.33 18.56 9.53
N ILE A 29 -9.82 18.46 8.29
CA ILE A 29 -9.98 19.59 7.37
C ILE A 29 -11.47 19.91 7.23
N LEU A 30 -12.29 18.90 6.96
CA LEU A 30 -13.74 19.01 6.77
C LEU A 30 -14.52 18.38 7.93
N ARG A 31 -13.92 17.42 8.64
CA ARG A 31 -14.57 16.73 9.77
C ARG A 31 -13.61 16.63 10.96
N PRO A 32 -14.08 16.90 12.20
CA PRO A 32 -13.28 16.68 13.39
C PRO A 32 -12.81 15.22 13.45
N ALA A 33 -11.54 14.98 13.78
CA ALA A 33 -11.04 13.63 14.02
C ALA A 33 -11.84 12.98 15.16
N MET A 34 -12.57 11.92 14.83
CA MET A 34 -13.16 11.03 15.81
C MET A 34 -12.23 9.84 15.99
N GLN A 35 -11.83 9.59 17.23
CA GLN A 35 -11.08 8.41 17.61
C GLN A 35 -12.01 7.40 18.27
N GLY A 36 -11.91 6.14 17.82
CA GLY A 36 -12.62 5.03 18.41
C GLY A 36 -11.71 3.80 18.49
N GLU A 37 -12.02 2.92 19.43
CA GLU A 37 -11.49 1.57 19.40
C GLU A 37 -12.19 0.79 18.29
N SER A 38 -11.41 0.05 17.49
CA SER A 38 -11.95 -0.78 16.43
C SER A 38 -11.59 -2.25 16.62
N GLY A 39 -12.38 -3.11 15.99
CA GLY A 39 -12.02 -4.52 15.79
C GLY A 39 -10.99 -4.75 14.69
N VAL A 40 -10.46 -3.69 14.05
CA VAL A 40 -9.45 -3.85 12.99
C VAL A 40 -8.16 -4.37 13.59
N VAL A 41 -7.72 -5.50 13.05
CA VAL A 41 -6.46 -6.14 13.43
C VAL A 41 -5.37 -5.55 12.57
N LYS A 42 -4.46 -4.77 13.16
CA LYS A 42 -3.33 -4.13 12.44
C LYS A 42 -2.16 -5.07 12.15
N MET A 43 -2.34 -6.35 12.45
CA MET A 43 -1.42 -7.46 12.19
C MET A 43 -2.10 -8.38 11.20
N ILE A 44 -1.51 -8.56 10.03
CA ILE A 44 -2.02 -9.43 8.99
C ILE A 44 -1.00 -10.55 8.78
N GLU A 45 -1.39 -11.78 9.06
CA GLU A 45 -0.56 -12.95 8.73
C GLU A 45 -0.51 -13.12 7.21
N ILE A 46 0.68 -13.37 6.67
CA ILE A 46 0.84 -13.61 5.23
C ILE A 46 0.63 -15.11 5.01
N ARG A 47 -0.62 -15.50 4.74
CA ARG A 47 -1.03 -16.87 4.47
C ARG A 47 -0.56 -17.90 5.53
N ASN A 48 -0.16 -19.10 5.08
CA ASN A 48 0.43 -20.17 5.89
C ASN A 48 1.95 -20.01 6.07
N THR A 49 2.49 -18.80 5.88
CA THR A 49 3.90 -18.54 6.11
C THR A 49 4.15 -18.18 7.57
N ARG A 50 5.42 -17.97 7.95
CA ARG A 50 5.79 -17.47 9.28
C ARG A 50 5.87 -15.95 9.35
N TRP A 51 5.47 -15.26 8.28
CA TRP A 51 5.56 -13.82 8.15
C TRP A 51 4.26 -13.14 8.53
N ALA A 52 4.36 -11.97 9.14
CA ALA A 52 3.23 -11.13 9.49
C ALA A 52 3.56 -9.67 9.15
N ALA A 53 2.58 -8.97 8.60
CA ALA A 53 2.67 -7.55 8.29
C ALA A 53 1.92 -6.72 9.34
N LEU A 54 2.64 -5.78 9.96
CA LEU A 54 2.09 -4.67 10.72
C LEU A 54 1.81 -3.51 9.78
N PHE A 55 0.62 -2.91 9.88
CA PHE A 55 0.28 -1.74 9.06
C PHE A 55 -0.13 -0.51 9.86
N ALA A 56 0.17 0.65 9.29
CA ALA A 56 -0.28 1.95 9.77
C ALA A 56 -0.91 2.74 8.62
N GLY A 57 -2.14 3.24 8.83
CA GLY A 57 -2.87 4.00 7.82
C GLY A 57 -4.16 3.31 7.37
N ASN A 58 -4.42 3.29 6.07
CA ASN A 58 -5.64 2.74 5.49
C ASN A 58 -5.61 1.19 5.48
N PRO A 59 -6.51 0.52 6.23
CA PRO A 59 -6.54 -0.94 6.33
C PRO A 59 -6.82 -1.63 4.98
N SER A 60 -7.70 -1.06 4.15
CA SER A 60 -8.05 -1.66 2.86
C SER A 60 -6.86 -1.73 1.89
N ILE A 61 -5.96 -0.75 1.97
CA ILE A 61 -4.73 -0.77 1.18
C ILE A 61 -3.74 -1.80 1.74
N ALA A 62 -3.60 -1.88 3.07
CA ALA A 62 -2.73 -2.87 3.69
C ALA A 62 -3.15 -4.30 3.31
N GLU A 63 -4.45 -4.60 3.41
CA GLU A 63 -5.03 -5.89 3.01
C GLU A 63 -4.80 -6.19 1.54
N GLU A 64 -4.96 -5.21 0.65
CA GLU A 64 -4.73 -5.41 -0.78
C GLU A 64 -3.25 -5.67 -1.10
N VAL A 65 -2.32 -4.98 -0.43
CA VAL A 65 -0.88 -5.24 -0.60
C VAL A 65 -0.53 -6.66 -0.14
N VAL A 66 -1.03 -7.10 1.01
CA VAL A 66 -0.81 -8.47 1.51
C VAL A 66 -1.41 -9.48 0.54
N ARG A 67 -2.64 -9.27 0.08
CA ARG A 67 -3.30 -10.16 -0.91
C ARG A 67 -2.50 -10.28 -2.21
N GLN A 68 -1.97 -9.17 -2.73
CA GLN A 68 -1.12 -9.24 -3.92
C GLN A 68 0.20 -9.94 -3.66
N ALA A 69 0.82 -9.72 -2.49
CA ALA A 69 2.02 -10.46 -2.11
C ALA A 69 1.74 -11.97 -2.04
N GLU A 70 0.62 -12.40 -1.45
CA GLU A 70 0.19 -13.80 -1.44
C GLU A 70 0.03 -14.37 -2.85
N SER A 71 -0.54 -13.59 -3.77
CA SER A 71 -0.67 -14.01 -5.18
C SER A 71 0.67 -14.16 -5.90
N PHE A 72 1.71 -13.41 -5.52
CA PHE A 72 3.05 -13.61 -6.08
C PHE A 72 3.72 -14.85 -5.49
N LEU A 73 3.49 -15.13 -4.21
CA LEU A 73 3.99 -16.34 -3.55
C LEU A 73 3.33 -17.62 -4.10
N ASP A 74 2.12 -17.54 -4.64
CA ASP A 74 1.49 -18.65 -5.38
C ASP A 74 2.29 -19.09 -6.62
N GLY A 75 3.00 -18.15 -7.25
CA GLY A 75 3.84 -18.44 -8.41
C GLY A 75 5.19 -19.05 -8.04
N ASP A 76 5.71 -18.76 -6.84
CA ASP A 76 7.02 -19.21 -6.38
C ASP A 76 7.11 -19.29 -4.85
N ALA A 77 6.59 -20.40 -4.30
CA ALA A 77 6.52 -20.62 -2.86
C ALA A 77 7.89 -20.64 -2.16
N ALA A 78 8.98 -20.88 -2.89
CA ALA A 78 10.34 -20.88 -2.33
C ALA A 78 10.78 -19.48 -1.90
N GLN A 79 10.20 -18.42 -2.47
CA GLN A 79 10.50 -17.03 -2.09
C GLN A 79 10.01 -16.71 -0.68
N ALA A 80 8.96 -17.39 -0.19
CA ALA A 80 8.43 -17.19 1.15
C ALA A 80 9.38 -17.65 2.28
N ASP A 81 10.30 -18.56 2.00
CA ASP A 81 11.19 -19.12 3.01
C ASP A 81 12.41 -18.23 3.30
N THR A 82 12.66 -17.23 2.46
CA THR A 82 13.79 -16.31 2.61
C THR A 82 13.32 -14.90 2.92
N HIS A 83 14.07 -14.19 3.76
CA HIS A 83 13.83 -12.78 4.05
C HIS A 83 13.89 -11.92 2.78
N GLU A 84 14.88 -12.16 1.92
CA GLU A 84 15.06 -11.40 0.68
C GLU A 84 13.90 -11.61 -0.29
N GLY A 85 13.46 -12.85 -0.47
CA GLY A 85 12.31 -13.18 -1.32
C GLY A 85 11.03 -12.52 -0.81
N MET A 86 10.72 -12.64 0.49
CA MET A 86 9.54 -12.01 1.07
C MET A 86 9.55 -10.48 0.90
N MET A 87 10.69 -9.84 1.15
CA MET A 87 10.83 -8.39 0.97
C MET A 87 10.69 -7.96 -0.49
N GLU A 88 11.19 -8.75 -1.43
CA GLU A 88 11.02 -8.49 -2.86
C GLU A 88 9.55 -8.64 -3.28
N CYS A 89 8.87 -9.71 -2.88
CA CYS A 89 7.44 -9.93 -3.15
C CYS A 89 6.58 -8.77 -2.62
N LEU A 90 6.80 -8.37 -1.37
CA LEU A 90 6.07 -7.26 -0.75
C LEU A 90 6.35 -5.92 -1.42
N LYS A 91 7.60 -5.68 -1.84
CA LYS A 91 7.96 -4.48 -2.59
C LYS A 91 7.23 -4.42 -3.92
N LEU A 92 7.18 -5.54 -4.66
CA LEU A 92 6.45 -5.63 -5.93
C LEU A 92 4.94 -5.45 -5.72
N ALA A 93 4.38 -6.07 -4.69
CA ALA A 93 2.97 -5.90 -4.32
C ALA A 93 2.64 -4.45 -3.96
N TYR A 94 3.47 -3.80 -3.15
CA TYR A 94 3.28 -2.39 -2.80
C TYR A 94 3.35 -1.48 -4.02
N GLN A 95 4.30 -1.72 -4.92
CA GLN A 95 4.43 -0.96 -6.18
C GLN A 95 3.19 -1.13 -7.06
N SER A 96 2.72 -2.36 -7.24
CA SER A 96 1.53 -2.68 -8.01
C SER A 96 0.27 -2.01 -7.45
N VAL A 97 0.03 -2.12 -6.14
CA VAL A 97 -1.11 -1.46 -5.48
C VAL A 97 -1.01 0.06 -5.57
N ARG A 98 0.20 0.63 -5.42
CA ARG A 98 0.42 2.06 -5.61
C ARG A 98 0.09 2.49 -7.04
N GLU A 99 0.53 1.74 -8.04
CA GLU A 99 0.23 2.03 -9.44
C GLU A 99 -1.27 2.00 -9.72
N GLN A 100 -1.97 0.96 -9.24
CA GLN A 100 -3.42 0.86 -9.38
C GLN A 100 -4.13 2.02 -8.69
N ALA A 101 -3.72 2.39 -7.48
CA ALA A 101 -4.30 3.53 -6.76
C ALA A 101 -4.07 4.87 -7.48
N VAL A 102 -2.91 5.04 -8.11
CA VAL A 102 -2.63 6.21 -8.97
C VAL A 102 -3.56 6.22 -10.19
N ILE A 103 -3.73 5.07 -10.83
CA ILE A 103 -4.64 4.94 -11.97
C ILE A 103 -6.06 5.33 -11.54
N ASP A 104 -6.58 4.77 -10.46
CA ASP A 104 -7.97 4.97 -10.07
C ASP A 104 -8.24 6.39 -9.56
N GLN A 105 -7.34 6.95 -8.75
CA GLN A 105 -7.57 8.25 -8.07
C GLN A 105 -7.09 9.46 -8.88
N VAL A 106 -6.00 9.33 -9.65
CA VAL A 106 -5.40 10.45 -10.37
C VAL A 106 -5.77 10.42 -11.86
N LEU A 107 -5.65 9.26 -12.50
CA LEU A 107 -5.87 9.15 -13.94
C LEU A 107 -7.35 8.94 -14.28
N GLY A 108 -8.04 8.08 -13.54
CA GLY A 108 -9.44 7.73 -13.74
C GLY A 108 -10.39 8.90 -13.53
N THR A 109 -10.10 9.76 -12.54
CA THR A 109 -10.83 11.03 -12.32
C THR A 109 -10.71 12.00 -13.49
N ARG A 110 -9.67 11.85 -14.32
CA ARG A 110 -9.43 12.64 -15.54
C ARG A 110 -9.74 11.86 -16.82
N LEU A 111 -10.36 10.68 -16.73
CA LEU A 111 -10.65 9.77 -17.84
C LEU A 111 -9.42 9.39 -18.67
N LEU A 112 -8.25 9.36 -18.04
CA LEU A 112 -6.97 8.98 -18.64
C LEU A 112 -6.61 7.56 -18.25
N THR A 113 -6.02 6.81 -19.19
CA THR A 113 -5.34 5.55 -18.93
C THR A 113 -3.82 5.75 -18.97
N LYS A 114 -3.05 4.82 -18.38
CA LYS A 114 -1.57 4.86 -18.40
C LYS A 114 -1.04 4.92 -19.85
N GLU A 115 -1.69 4.16 -20.73
CA GLU A 115 -1.42 4.16 -22.18
C GLU A 115 -1.73 5.50 -22.83
N ALA A 116 -2.87 6.11 -22.49
CA ALA A 116 -3.25 7.43 -23.02
C ALA A 116 -2.36 8.58 -22.52
N LEU A 117 -1.55 8.36 -21.48
CA LEU A 117 -0.57 9.33 -20.99
C LEU A 117 0.80 9.16 -21.65
N VAL A 118 1.27 7.91 -21.83
CA VAL A 118 2.64 7.59 -22.29
C VAL A 118 2.71 7.29 -23.78
N MET A 119 1.72 6.57 -24.33
CA MET A 119 1.67 6.12 -25.72
C MET A 119 0.36 6.59 -26.35
N ARG A 120 0.25 7.90 -26.57
CA ARG A 120 -0.91 8.45 -27.26
C ARG A 120 -0.96 7.94 -28.69
N SER A 121 -2.10 7.36 -29.09
CA SER A 121 -2.34 7.00 -30.49
C SER A 121 -2.28 8.25 -31.36
N LYS A 122 -1.81 8.11 -32.60
CA LYS A 122 -1.67 9.22 -33.56
C LYS A 122 -2.99 9.95 -33.85
N ASP A 123 -4.10 9.32 -33.52
CA ASP A 123 -5.46 9.83 -33.74
C ASP A 123 -5.95 10.73 -32.59
N MET A 124 -5.24 10.79 -31.46
CA MET A 124 -5.56 11.69 -30.35
C MET A 124 -4.77 13.00 -30.44
N LEU A 125 -5.46 14.13 -30.24
CA LEU A 125 -4.82 15.45 -30.09
C LEU A 125 -3.79 15.40 -28.95
N PRO A 126 -2.62 16.08 -29.05
CA PRO A 126 -1.64 16.14 -27.96
C PRO A 126 -2.24 16.77 -26.70
N LEU A 127 -1.76 16.34 -25.53
CA LEU A 127 -2.24 16.88 -24.25
C LEU A 127 -1.57 18.25 -24.13
N PRO A 128 -2.31 19.31 -23.77
CA PRO A 128 -1.67 20.57 -23.47
C PRO A 128 -0.59 20.36 -22.41
N ASP A 129 0.62 20.86 -22.64
CA ASP A 129 1.79 20.62 -21.77
C ASP A 129 1.50 20.95 -20.30
N VAL A 130 0.70 21.99 -20.06
CA VAL A 130 0.23 22.40 -18.74
C VAL A 130 -0.52 21.26 -18.03
N TYR A 131 -1.41 20.57 -18.74
CA TYR A 131 -2.24 19.50 -18.19
C TYR A 131 -1.40 18.25 -17.90
N PHE A 132 -0.42 17.95 -18.74
CA PHE A 132 0.53 16.86 -18.51
C PHE A 132 1.38 17.13 -17.25
N MET A 133 1.90 18.35 -17.12
CA MET A 133 2.71 18.76 -15.96
C MET A 133 1.91 18.69 -14.66
N GLU A 134 0.64 19.09 -14.65
CA GLU A 134 -0.24 18.96 -13.49
C GLU A 134 -0.46 17.51 -13.07
N VAL A 135 -0.74 16.62 -14.04
CA VAL A 135 -0.90 15.18 -13.77
C VAL A 135 0.40 14.60 -13.23
N ALA A 136 1.54 14.91 -13.85
CA ALA A 136 2.84 14.47 -13.39
C ALA A 136 3.14 14.94 -11.96
N GLU A 137 2.78 16.18 -11.62
CA GLU A 137 2.94 16.70 -10.26
C GLU A 137 2.03 15.99 -9.25
N GLN A 138 0.78 15.70 -9.62
CA GLN A 138 -0.15 14.95 -8.77
C GLN A 138 0.32 13.51 -8.54
N VAL A 139 0.81 12.82 -9.58
CA VAL A 139 1.39 11.49 -9.45
C VAL A 139 2.64 11.52 -8.55
N ARG A 140 3.47 12.55 -8.68
CA ARG A 140 4.66 12.72 -7.83
C ARG A 140 4.29 12.96 -6.36
N LYS A 141 3.25 13.75 -6.10
CA LYS A 141 2.74 14.02 -4.74
C LYS A 141 1.88 12.89 -4.18
N PHE A 142 1.50 11.91 -5.01
CA PHE A 142 0.64 10.82 -4.58
C PHE A 142 1.36 9.95 -3.55
N ASN A 143 0.82 9.97 -2.34
CA ASN A 143 1.26 9.13 -1.25
C ASN A 143 0.14 8.15 -0.90
N VAL A 144 0.50 6.87 -0.90
CA VAL A 144 -0.38 5.82 -0.40
C VAL A 144 -0.42 6.01 1.11
N SER A 145 -1.60 6.32 1.66
CA SER A 145 -1.78 6.56 3.10
C SER A 145 -1.69 5.25 3.91
N CYS A 146 -0.67 4.44 3.66
CA CYS A 146 -0.40 3.15 4.26
C CYS A 146 1.11 2.90 4.33
N SER A 147 1.59 2.55 5.51
CA SER A 147 2.95 2.08 5.78
C SER A 147 2.87 0.65 6.31
N LEU A 148 3.77 -0.21 5.84
CA LEU A 148 3.83 -1.62 6.19
C LEU A 148 5.20 -1.92 6.80
N LEU A 149 5.21 -2.76 7.83
CA LEU A 149 6.39 -3.35 8.45
C LEU A 149 6.17 -4.86 8.48
N VAL A 150 7.14 -5.63 7.97
CA VAL A 150 7.06 -7.09 7.84
C VAL A 150 8.26 -7.71 8.51
#